data_AF-A0A940T9N6-F1
#
_entry.id   AF-A0A940T9N6-F1
#
_cell.length_a   1.000
_cell.length_b   1.000
_cell.length_c   1.000
_cell.angle_alpha   90.00
_cell.angle_beta   90.00
_cell.angle_gamma   90.00
#
_symmetry.space_group_name_H-M   'P 1'
#
loop_
_entity.id
_entity.type
_entity.pdbx_description
1 polymer ?
#
loop_
_entity_poly.entity_id
_entity_poly.type
_entity_poly.pdbx_seq_one_letter_code
_entity_poly.pdbx_strand_id
1 'polypeptide(L)'
;MMNGDATARSCEDVDEAVLNYSEMQALASGDERIKEKIELDGDVARLRLLESEHYNAQYRLDDTIRNAEKWISNFTANIEAAKADIAYAAEHKPLEDDFKIEIGGKVYTERKAAGEALQKAAIKVMAEVGGKDHNPIGTFCGFEFAVEKIHNGFTVGAGISLRHKLTYTAEMDITGDIGNITRLENLFNKGLDKKLTDLEDRLSRMKTDLQEAQAAKGKPFEHAEELATKSARLEQLNRELEVGQVDEVIMDESEDKDETKGSESHDTQDKNTPDNKPTPPKHNRH
;
A
#
# COMPACT_ATOMS: atom_id res chain seq x y z
N MET A 1 -27.39 -8.55 18.08
CA MET A 1 -26.95 -7.15 18.25
C MET A 1 -25.73 -7.15 19.15
N MET A 2 -24.81 -6.20 18.91
CA MET A 2 -23.49 -5.95 19.56
C MET A 2 -22.29 -6.72 18.99
N ASN A 3 -21.71 -6.15 17.93
CA ASN A 3 -20.26 -5.99 17.79
C ASN A 3 -20.06 -4.49 17.52
N GLY A 4 -19.75 -3.73 18.57
CA GLY A 4 -19.48 -2.30 18.53
C GLY A 4 -18.04 -2.03 18.95
N ASP A 5 -17.47 -0.98 18.36
CA ASP A 5 -16.15 -0.40 18.58
C ASP A 5 -14.91 -1.17 18.10
N ALA A 6 -14.68 -1.11 16.79
CA ALA A 6 -13.33 -0.86 16.28
C ALA A 6 -13.05 0.64 16.45
N THR A 7 -12.73 1.01 17.69
CA THR A 7 -12.26 2.36 18.04
C THR A 7 -11.10 2.70 17.11
N ALA A 8 -11.27 3.78 16.35
CA ALA A 8 -10.18 4.46 15.69
C ALA A 8 -9.13 4.81 16.76
N ARG A 9 -8.14 3.93 16.93
CA ARG A 9 -6.87 4.27 17.58
C ARG A 9 -6.04 5.06 16.58
N SER A 10 -6.53 6.28 16.35
CA SER A 10 -5.68 7.46 16.21
C SER A 10 -4.84 7.55 17.49
N CYS A 11 -3.76 6.77 17.56
CA CYS A 11 -2.64 7.19 18.39
C CYS A 11 -2.06 8.40 17.67
N GLU A 12 -2.64 9.58 17.94
CA GLU A 12 -1.82 10.72 18.29
C GLU A 12 -0.97 10.23 19.47
N ASP A 13 0.17 9.59 19.18
CA ASP A 13 1.27 9.59 20.13
C ASP A 13 1.67 11.06 20.19
N VAL A 14 1.03 11.76 21.13
CA VAL A 14 1.53 12.99 21.69
C VAL A 14 2.93 12.65 22.15
N ASP A 15 3.93 13.07 21.37
CA ASP A 15 5.31 13.05 21.81
C ASP A 15 5.36 13.86 23.11
N GLU A 16 5.31 13.16 24.24
CA GLU A 16 5.63 13.71 25.54
C GLU A 16 7.13 14.01 25.50
N ALA A 17 7.45 15.17 24.94
CA ALA A 17 8.81 15.68 24.89
C ALA A 17 9.32 15.76 26.33
N VAL A 18 10.13 14.78 26.73
CA VAL A 18 10.75 14.75 28.04
C VAL A 18 11.77 15.89 28.08
N LEU A 19 11.36 17.01 28.66
CA LEU A 19 12.23 18.16 28.92
C LEU A 19 13.44 17.67 29.71
N ASN A 20 14.64 18.03 29.27
CA ASN A 20 15.83 17.67 30.02
C ASN A 20 15.87 18.46 31.35
N TYR A 21 16.67 17.98 32.32
CA TYR A 21 16.77 18.60 33.65
C TYR A 21 17.14 20.10 33.59
N SER A 22 17.99 20.49 32.63
CA SER A 22 18.41 21.87 32.39
C SER A 22 17.28 22.72 31.80
N GLU A 23 16.45 22.16 30.92
CA GLU A 23 15.27 22.81 30.35
C GLU A 23 14.19 23.03 31.41
N MET A 24 13.95 22.04 32.29
CA MET A 24 13.03 22.20 33.43
C MET A 24 13.51 23.27 34.42
N GLN A 25 14.80 23.29 34.75
CA GLN A 25 15.36 24.27 35.68
C GLN A 25 15.27 25.70 35.14
N ALA A 26 15.55 25.89 33.86
CA ALA A 26 15.60 27.22 33.28
C ALA A 26 14.23 27.76 32.82
N LEU A 27 13.25 26.86 32.59
CA LEU A 27 11.83 27.21 32.58
C LEU A 27 11.38 27.77 33.94
N ALA A 28 11.87 27.20 35.03
CA ALA A 28 11.59 27.70 36.39
C ALA A 28 12.32 29.04 36.68
N SER A 29 13.46 29.30 36.04
CA SER A 29 14.19 30.57 36.10
C SER A 29 13.57 31.68 35.23
N GLY A 30 12.65 31.34 34.31
CA GLY A 30 11.93 32.30 33.46
C GLY A 30 12.72 32.81 32.25
N ASP A 31 13.73 32.08 31.76
CA ASP A 31 14.46 32.48 30.55
C ASP A 31 13.59 32.29 29.30
N GLU A 32 13.19 33.41 28.69
CA GLU A 32 12.31 33.46 27.53
C GLU A 32 12.93 32.74 26.31
N ARG A 33 14.26 32.65 26.24
CA ARG A 33 14.99 31.94 25.16
C ARG A 33 14.76 30.44 25.20
N ILE A 34 14.56 29.85 26.38
CA ILE A 34 14.37 28.40 26.52
C ILE A 34 12.95 28.00 26.15
N LYS A 35 11.99 28.88 26.44
CA LYS A 35 10.62 28.73 25.96
C LYS A 35 10.56 28.81 24.43
N GLU A 36 11.20 29.80 23.82
CA GLU A 36 11.29 29.91 22.35
C GLU A 36 11.95 28.67 21.72
N LYS A 37 12.99 28.13 22.36
CA LYS A 37 13.69 26.92 21.90
C LYS A 37 12.74 25.72 21.85
N ILE A 38 12.01 25.45 22.94
CA ILE A 38 11.08 24.30 23.02
C ILE A 38 10.00 24.40 21.93
N GLU A 39 9.44 25.60 21.72
CA GLU A 39 8.44 25.83 20.67
C GLU A 39 9.04 25.59 19.27
N LEU A 40 10.25 26.13 19.01
CA LEU A 40 10.94 25.95 17.73
C LEU A 40 11.37 24.51 17.47
N ASP A 41 11.84 23.79 18.49
CA ASP A 41 12.24 22.37 18.37
C ASP A 41 11.04 21.51 17.93
N GLY A 42 9.87 21.69 18.56
CA GLY A 42 8.65 20.99 18.18
C GLY A 42 8.20 21.33 16.75
N ASP A 43 8.23 22.62 16.39
CA ASP A 43 7.86 23.06 15.05
C ASP A 43 8.82 22.53 13.96
N VAL A 44 10.13 22.59 14.20
CA VAL A 44 11.14 22.07 13.27
C VAL A 44 11.02 20.56 13.14
N ALA A 45 10.80 19.82 14.23
CA ALA A 45 10.59 18.38 14.19
C ALA A 45 9.37 18.00 13.33
N ARG A 46 8.24 18.68 13.53
CA ARG A 46 7.02 18.50 12.71
C ARG A 46 7.27 18.84 11.24
N LEU A 47 7.94 19.96 10.95
CA LEU A 47 8.25 20.37 9.58
C LEU A 47 9.22 19.40 8.88
N ARG A 48 10.20 18.85 9.61
CA ARG A 48 11.12 17.81 9.11
C ARG A 48 10.40 16.49 8.82
N LEU A 49 9.42 16.12 9.64
CA LEU A 49 8.57 14.97 9.37
C LEU A 49 7.80 15.17 8.05
N LEU A 50 7.14 16.31 7.87
CA LEU A 50 6.44 16.66 6.63
C LEU A 50 7.36 16.70 5.41
N GLU A 51 8.59 17.20 5.57
CA GLU A 51 9.61 17.19 4.52
C GLU A 51 9.99 15.74 4.12
N SER A 52 10.21 14.87 5.11
CA SER A 52 10.50 13.44 4.89
C SER A 52 9.34 12.74 4.17
N GLU A 53 8.10 12.99 4.60
CA GLU A 53 6.89 12.47 3.94
C GLU A 53 6.78 12.95 2.49
N HIS A 54 7.08 14.22 2.24
CA HIS A 54 7.11 14.80 0.90
C HIS A 54 8.13 14.10 0.00
N TYR A 55 9.39 13.93 0.45
CA TYR A 55 10.39 13.22 -0.35
C TYR A 55 10.03 11.75 -0.58
N ASN A 56 9.49 11.08 0.44
CA ASN A 56 8.98 9.72 0.30
C ASN A 56 7.84 9.64 -0.73
N ALA A 57 6.95 10.63 -0.77
CA ALA A 57 5.90 10.73 -1.78
C ALA A 57 6.49 10.94 -3.18
N GLN A 58 7.50 11.80 -3.34
CA GLN A 58 8.21 12.00 -4.60
C GLN A 58 8.83 10.69 -5.12
N TYR A 59 9.46 9.89 -4.26
CA TYR A 59 9.98 8.58 -4.65
C TYR A 59 8.87 7.60 -5.09
N ARG A 60 7.73 7.58 -4.39
CA ARG A 60 6.58 6.74 -4.79
C ARG A 60 5.95 7.17 -6.11
N LEU A 61 6.03 8.46 -6.46
CA LEU A 61 5.54 8.95 -7.74
C LEU A 61 6.32 8.37 -8.92
N ASP A 62 7.63 8.13 -8.77
CA ASP A 62 8.43 7.50 -9.84
C ASP A 62 7.93 6.11 -10.21
N ASP A 63 7.68 5.27 -9.21
CA ASP A 63 7.17 3.92 -9.45
C ASP A 63 5.72 3.96 -9.93
N THR A 64 4.91 4.88 -9.40
CA THR A 64 3.54 5.11 -9.89
C THR A 64 3.54 5.47 -11.38
N ILE A 65 4.38 6.40 -11.81
CA ILE A 65 4.50 6.83 -13.22
C ILE A 65 4.94 5.65 -14.10
N ARG A 66 6.02 4.95 -13.72
CA ARG A 66 6.51 3.79 -14.48
C ARG A 66 5.45 2.69 -14.62
N ASN A 67 4.70 2.43 -13.56
CA ASN A 67 3.65 1.43 -13.57
C ASN A 67 2.47 1.88 -14.42
N ALA A 68 2.04 3.14 -14.32
CA ALA A 68 0.97 3.71 -15.12
C ALA A 68 1.29 3.64 -16.62
N GLU A 69 2.53 3.97 -17.04
CA GLU A 69 2.97 3.84 -18.43
C GLU A 69 2.87 2.40 -18.96
N LYS A 70 3.32 1.42 -18.17
CA LYS A 70 3.19 -0.01 -18.50
C LYS A 70 1.73 -0.41 -18.65
N TRP A 71 0.87 -0.01 -17.72
CA TRP A 71 -0.56 -0.33 -17.76
C TRP A 71 -1.26 0.32 -18.96
N ILE A 72 -0.93 1.57 -19.30
CA ILE A 72 -1.47 2.23 -20.50
C ILE A 72 -1.08 1.46 -21.77
N SER A 73 0.18 1.03 -21.89
CA SER A 73 0.60 0.20 -23.03
C SER A 73 -0.19 -1.10 -23.10
N ASN A 74 -0.36 -1.79 -21.96
CA ASN A 74 -1.12 -3.04 -21.89
C ASN A 74 -2.60 -2.84 -22.23
N PHE A 75 -3.26 -1.81 -21.67
CA PHE A 75 -4.65 -1.51 -21.98
C PHE A 75 -4.85 -1.15 -23.46
N THR A 76 -3.92 -0.39 -24.05
CA THR A 76 -3.96 -0.05 -25.47
C THR A 76 -3.89 -1.31 -26.33
N ALA A 77 -2.95 -2.22 -26.05
CA ALA A 77 -2.84 -3.49 -26.75
C ALA A 77 -4.10 -4.36 -26.57
N ASN A 78 -4.65 -4.41 -25.36
CA ASN A 78 -5.88 -5.14 -25.08
C ASN A 78 -7.10 -4.54 -25.79
N ILE A 79 -7.20 -3.22 -25.90
CA ILE A 79 -8.28 -2.55 -26.65
C ILE A 79 -8.24 -2.96 -28.13
N GLU A 80 -7.05 -2.97 -28.73
CA GLU A 80 -6.90 -3.41 -30.13
C GLU A 80 -7.23 -4.89 -30.31
N ALA A 81 -6.86 -5.74 -29.34
CA ALA A 81 -7.27 -7.14 -29.33
C ALA A 81 -8.80 -7.29 -29.18
N ALA A 82 -9.43 -6.51 -28.30
CA ALA A 82 -10.88 -6.53 -28.10
C ALA A 82 -11.64 -6.10 -29.36
N LYS A 83 -11.18 -5.04 -30.05
CA LYS A 83 -11.76 -4.60 -31.33
C LYS A 83 -11.65 -5.68 -32.40
N ALA A 84 -10.51 -6.35 -32.49
CA ALA A 84 -10.33 -7.45 -33.41
C ALA A 84 -11.24 -8.64 -33.08
N ASP A 85 -11.42 -8.97 -31.80
CA ASP A 85 -12.34 -10.02 -31.36
C ASP A 85 -13.80 -9.67 -31.65
N ILE A 86 -14.22 -8.40 -31.48
CA ILE A 86 -15.56 -7.92 -31.84
C ILE A 86 -15.79 -8.02 -33.36
N ALA A 87 -14.81 -7.63 -34.18
CA ALA A 87 -14.90 -7.77 -35.62
C ALA A 87 -15.02 -9.24 -36.04
N TYR A 88 -14.21 -10.12 -35.45
CA TYR A 88 -14.29 -11.56 -35.68
C TYR A 88 -15.65 -12.15 -35.25
N ALA A 89 -16.16 -11.72 -34.10
CA ALA A 89 -17.48 -12.12 -33.60
C ALA A 89 -18.62 -11.67 -34.52
N ALA A 90 -18.51 -10.49 -35.14
CA ALA A 90 -19.50 -10.00 -36.10
C ALA A 90 -19.55 -10.85 -37.38
N GLU A 91 -18.40 -11.33 -37.86
CA GLU A 91 -18.30 -12.24 -39.02
C GLU A 91 -18.82 -13.65 -38.71
N HIS A 92 -18.65 -14.11 -37.46
CA HIS A 92 -19.00 -15.46 -37.01
C HIS A 92 -20.31 -15.50 -36.22
N LYS A 93 -21.09 -14.42 -36.25
CA LYS A 93 -22.35 -14.32 -35.52
C LYS A 93 -23.36 -15.30 -36.12
N PRO A 94 -23.98 -16.19 -35.31
CA PRO A 94 -25.01 -17.08 -35.82
C PRO A 94 -26.23 -16.27 -36.29
N LEU A 95 -26.87 -16.75 -37.36
CA LEU A 95 -28.20 -16.27 -37.78
C LEU A 95 -29.19 -16.47 -36.62
N GLU A 96 -30.26 -15.67 -36.57
CA GLU A 96 -31.16 -15.51 -35.40
C GLU A 96 -31.85 -16.78 -34.86
N ASP A 97 -31.62 -17.97 -35.44
CA ASP A 97 -32.15 -19.25 -34.96
C ASP A 97 -31.15 -20.44 -35.06
N ASP A 98 -29.89 -20.20 -35.43
CA ASP A 98 -28.89 -21.24 -35.70
C ASP A 98 -27.93 -21.45 -34.52
N PHE A 99 -28.49 -21.68 -33.33
CA PHE A 99 -27.67 -21.97 -32.15
C PHE A 99 -26.82 -23.22 -32.42
N LYS A 100 -25.49 -23.06 -32.31
CA LYS A 100 -24.54 -24.15 -32.49
C LYS A 100 -23.37 -23.98 -31.54
N ILE A 101 -23.08 -25.03 -30.80
CA ILE A 101 -21.95 -25.10 -29.88
C ILE A 101 -21.29 -26.47 -29.96
N GLU A 102 -19.97 -26.49 -29.85
CA GLU A 102 -19.22 -27.74 -29.72
C GLU A 102 -18.77 -27.91 -28.27
N ILE A 103 -19.11 -29.05 -27.66
CA ILE A 103 -18.67 -29.43 -26.31
C ILE A 103 -18.19 -30.89 -26.36
N GLY A 104 -16.94 -31.12 -25.96
CA GLY A 104 -16.33 -32.45 -25.92
C GLY A 104 -16.29 -33.14 -27.29
N GLY A 105 -16.09 -32.38 -28.38
CA GLY A 105 -16.08 -32.89 -29.74
C GLY A 105 -17.46 -33.23 -30.31
N LYS A 106 -18.55 -32.89 -29.61
CA LYS A 106 -19.94 -33.05 -30.09
C LYS A 106 -20.58 -31.71 -30.34
N VAL A 107 -21.26 -31.59 -31.47
CA VAL A 107 -22.03 -30.40 -31.86
C VAL A 107 -23.44 -30.51 -31.29
N TYR A 108 -23.87 -29.47 -30.61
CA TYR A 108 -25.22 -29.32 -30.06
C TYR A 108 -25.92 -28.15 -30.74
N THR A 109 -27.13 -28.39 -31.23
CA THR A 109 -28.02 -27.36 -31.80
C THR A 109 -29.23 -27.06 -30.92
N GLU A 110 -29.50 -27.91 -29.93
CA GLU A 110 -30.52 -27.70 -28.91
C GLU A 110 -29.91 -27.14 -27.62
N ARG A 111 -30.40 -25.99 -27.16
CA ARG A 111 -29.91 -25.31 -25.95
C ARG A 111 -29.99 -26.19 -24.70
N LYS A 112 -31.03 -27.01 -24.57
CA LYS A 112 -31.19 -27.92 -23.42
C LYS A 112 -30.12 -29.00 -23.41
N ALA A 113 -29.90 -29.67 -24.54
CA ALA A 113 -28.87 -30.70 -24.67
C ALA A 113 -27.46 -30.13 -24.47
N ALA A 114 -27.20 -28.92 -24.98
CA ALA A 114 -25.95 -28.20 -24.74
C ALA A 114 -25.75 -27.87 -23.25
N GLY A 115 -26.80 -27.39 -22.57
CA GLY A 115 -26.77 -27.06 -21.14
C GLY A 115 -26.44 -28.27 -20.27
N GLU A 116 -27.05 -29.42 -20.53
CA GLU A 116 -26.74 -30.67 -19.83
C GLU A 116 -25.29 -31.14 -20.08
N ALA A 117 -24.79 -30.96 -21.30
CA ALA A 117 -23.40 -31.30 -21.64
C ALA A 117 -22.40 -30.38 -20.94
N LEU A 118 -22.67 -29.07 -20.91
CA LEU A 118 -21.90 -28.07 -20.19
C LEU A 118 -21.88 -28.37 -18.68
N GLN A 119 -23.03 -28.66 -18.09
CA GLN A 119 -23.14 -29.00 -16.67
C GLN A 119 -22.26 -30.21 -16.31
N LYS A 120 -22.31 -31.28 -17.11
CA LYS A 120 -21.48 -32.47 -16.90
C LYS A 120 -19.99 -32.15 -17.03
N ALA A 121 -19.61 -31.34 -18.02
CA ALA A 121 -18.23 -30.91 -18.19
C ALA A 121 -17.75 -30.06 -17.01
N ALA A 122 -18.57 -29.12 -16.54
CA ALA A 122 -18.29 -28.29 -15.39
C ALA A 122 -18.10 -29.09 -14.11
N ILE A 123 -19.00 -30.03 -13.80
CA ILE A 123 -18.87 -30.91 -12.62
C ILE A 123 -17.57 -31.72 -12.68
N LYS A 124 -17.22 -32.24 -13.87
CA LYS A 124 -15.97 -32.99 -14.06
C LYS A 124 -14.74 -32.13 -13.78
N VAL A 125 -14.69 -30.91 -14.33
CA VAL A 125 -13.59 -29.97 -14.13
C VAL A 125 -13.47 -29.57 -12.65
N MET A 126 -14.58 -29.28 -12.00
CA MET A 126 -14.61 -28.88 -10.59
C MET A 126 -14.24 -30.03 -9.63
N ALA A 127 -14.53 -31.28 -10.00
CA ALA A 127 -14.15 -32.46 -9.23
C ALA A 127 -12.65 -32.81 -9.36
N GLU A 128 -11.96 -32.30 -10.37
CA GLU A 128 -10.54 -32.58 -10.60
C GLU A 128 -9.65 -31.80 -9.62
N VAL A 129 -9.12 -32.49 -8.62
CA VAL A 129 -8.19 -31.92 -7.62
C VAL A 129 -6.85 -31.61 -8.29
N GLY A 130 -6.40 -30.35 -8.20
CA GLY A 130 -5.15 -29.91 -8.82
C GLY A 130 -5.20 -29.77 -10.35
N GLY A 131 -6.39 -29.89 -10.96
CA GLY A 131 -6.59 -29.61 -12.39
C GLY A 131 -6.37 -28.12 -12.69
N LYS A 132 -6.08 -27.80 -13.96
CA LYS A 132 -5.81 -26.44 -14.45
C LYS A 132 -6.96 -25.49 -14.14
N ASP A 133 -6.66 -24.20 -14.02
CA ASP A 133 -7.69 -23.17 -13.86
C ASP A 133 -8.54 -23.05 -15.13
N HIS A 134 -7.86 -23.04 -16.28
CA HIS A 134 -8.48 -22.97 -17.60
C HIS A 134 -8.60 -24.36 -18.24
N ASN A 135 -9.84 -24.78 -18.52
CA ASN A 135 -10.14 -26.09 -19.10
C ASN A 135 -10.96 -25.93 -20.38
N PRO A 136 -10.32 -25.94 -21.57
CA PRO A 136 -11.02 -25.94 -22.85
C PRO A 136 -11.95 -27.15 -22.97
N ILE A 137 -13.22 -26.89 -23.27
CA ILE A 137 -14.23 -27.93 -23.45
C ILE A 137 -14.81 -27.94 -24.86
N GLY A 138 -14.57 -26.91 -25.68
CA GLY A 138 -14.93 -26.93 -27.10
C GLY A 138 -14.91 -25.55 -27.72
N THR A 139 -15.84 -25.27 -28.63
CA THR A 139 -15.89 -24.02 -29.39
C THR A 139 -17.29 -23.43 -29.47
N PHE A 140 -17.38 -22.11 -29.48
CA PHE A 140 -18.63 -21.38 -29.65
C PHE A 140 -18.40 -20.17 -30.57
N CYS A 141 -19.10 -20.13 -31.72
CA CYS A 141 -18.98 -19.04 -32.70
C CYS A 141 -17.52 -18.73 -33.11
N GLY A 142 -16.67 -19.75 -33.21
CA GLY A 142 -15.25 -19.60 -33.55
C GLY A 142 -14.33 -19.18 -32.40
N PHE A 143 -14.86 -19.00 -31.19
CA PHE A 143 -14.09 -18.79 -29.96
C PHE A 143 -13.84 -20.12 -29.25
N GLU A 144 -12.69 -20.25 -28.59
CA GLU A 144 -12.42 -21.35 -27.67
C GLU A 144 -13.34 -21.18 -26.45
N PHE A 145 -14.11 -22.23 -26.14
CA PHE A 145 -15.03 -22.28 -25.03
C PHE A 145 -14.47 -23.18 -23.93
N ALA A 146 -14.33 -22.62 -22.73
CA ALA A 146 -13.70 -23.28 -21.60
C ALA A 146 -14.51 -23.11 -20.30
N VAL A 147 -14.26 -24.01 -19.36
CA VAL A 147 -14.67 -23.87 -17.96
C VAL A 147 -13.46 -23.41 -17.16
N GLU A 148 -13.66 -22.33 -16.41
CA GLU A 148 -12.66 -21.75 -15.52
C GLU A 148 -12.94 -22.15 -14.06
N LYS A 149 -11.87 -22.39 -13.30
CA LYS A 149 -11.93 -22.42 -11.84
C LYS A 149 -11.67 -21.02 -11.30
N ILE A 150 -12.69 -20.40 -10.71
CA ILE A 150 -12.61 -19.06 -10.15
C ILE A 150 -12.34 -19.18 -8.65
N HIS A 151 -11.17 -18.75 -8.20
CA HIS A 151 -10.76 -18.81 -6.79
C HIS A 151 -11.16 -17.53 -6.07
N ASN A 152 -12.19 -17.61 -5.22
CA ASN A 152 -12.69 -16.49 -4.42
C ASN A 152 -12.23 -16.63 -2.95
N GLY A 153 -10.91 -16.67 -2.75
CA GLY A 153 -10.29 -16.85 -1.44
C GLY A 153 -10.46 -18.27 -0.90
N PHE A 154 -11.54 -18.52 -0.14
CA PHE A 154 -11.78 -19.82 0.52
C PHE A 154 -12.64 -20.79 -0.30
N THR A 155 -13.28 -20.33 -1.37
CA THR A 155 -14.14 -21.16 -2.22
C THR A 155 -13.65 -21.14 -3.67
N VAL A 156 -13.87 -22.26 -4.36
CA VAL A 156 -13.64 -22.38 -5.80
C VAL A 156 -15.01 -22.40 -6.48
N GLY A 157 -15.32 -21.33 -7.21
CA GLY A 157 -16.46 -21.23 -8.09
C GLY A 157 -16.14 -21.72 -9.51
N ALA A 158 -17.17 -21.91 -10.32
CA ALA A 158 -17.01 -22.24 -11.73
C ALA A 158 -17.32 -21.00 -12.59
N GLY A 159 -16.55 -20.84 -13.67
CA GLY A 159 -16.74 -19.80 -14.67
C GLY A 159 -16.85 -20.40 -16.06
N ILE A 160 -17.47 -19.64 -16.95
CA ILE A 160 -17.44 -19.86 -18.39
C ILE A 160 -16.48 -18.84 -18.98
N SER A 161 -15.59 -19.29 -19.88
CA SER A 161 -14.76 -18.38 -20.65
C SER A 161 -14.86 -18.60 -22.16
N LEU A 162 -14.81 -17.49 -22.88
CA LEU A 162 -14.64 -17.42 -24.32
C LEU A 162 -13.29 -16.79 -24.61
N ARG A 163 -12.48 -17.46 -25.42
CA ARG A 163 -11.13 -16.98 -25.76
C ARG A 163 -10.92 -16.93 -27.28
N HIS A 164 -10.45 -15.77 -27.73
CA HIS A 164 -9.83 -15.60 -29.04
C HIS A 164 -8.47 -14.89 -28.83
N LYS A 165 -8.36 -13.58 -29.11
CA LYS A 165 -7.16 -12.83 -28.69
C LYS A 165 -7.21 -12.47 -27.22
N LEU A 166 -8.39 -12.11 -26.71
CA LEU A 166 -8.66 -11.92 -25.29
C LEU A 166 -9.47 -13.07 -24.70
N THR A 167 -9.44 -13.15 -23.38
CA THR A 167 -10.30 -14.03 -22.59
C THR A 167 -11.42 -13.22 -21.96
N TYR A 168 -12.66 -13.64 -22.21
CA TYR A 168 -13.86 -13.08 -21.64
C TYR A 168 -14.44 -14.11 -20.67
N THR A 169 -14.75 -13.70 -19.45
CA THR A 169 -15.21 -14.62 -18.40
C THR A 169 -16.56 -14.19 -17.84
N ALA A 170 -17.37 -15.17 -17.45
CA ALA A 170 -18.61 -14.97 -16.71
C ALA A 170 -18.75 -16.04 -15.64
N GLU A 171 -19.35 -15.70 -14.50
CA GLU A 171 -19.66 -16.67 -13.45
C GLU A 171 -20.70 -17.68 -13.94
N MET A 172 -20.51 -18.94 -13.58
CA MET A 172 -21.36 -20.06 -13.94
C MET A 172 -22.00 -20.66 -12.68
N ASP A 173 -23.27 -21.01 -12.76
CA ASP A 173 -23.93 -21.83 -11.75
C ASP A 173 -23.73 -23.30 -12.09
N ILE A 174 -23.01 -24.06 -11.26
CA ILE A 174 -22.71 -25.48 -11.50
C ILE A 174 -23.99 -26.34 -11.64
N THR A 175 -25.11 -25.89 -11.08
CA THR A 175 -26.39 -26.61 -11.14
C THR A 175 -27.27 -26.18 -12.31
N GLY A 176 -26.94 -25.06 -12.96
CA GLY A 176 -27.71 -24.51 -14.07
C GLY A 176 -27.43 -25.21 -15.40
N ASP A 177 -28.48 -25.41 -16.20
CA ASP A 177 -28.41 -25.97 -17.55
C ASP A 177 -28.56 -24.86 -18.61
N ILE A 178 -29.80 -24.52 -18.98
CA ILE A 178 -30.16 -23.53 -20.00
C ILE A 178 -29.68 -22.13 -19.57
N GLY A 179 -29.74 -21.82 -18.27
CA GLY A 179 -29.28 -20.53 -17.75
C GLY A 179 -27.80 -20.26 -18.07
N ASN A 180 -26.95 -21.28 -18.07
CA ASN A 180 -25.54 -21.13 -18.41
C ASN A 180 -25.30 -20.94 -19.91
N ILE A 181 -26.13 -21.57 -20.76
CA ILE A 181 -26.14 -21.30 -22.20
C ILE A 181 -26.53 -19.85 -22.47
N THR A 182 -27.56 -19.34 -21.78
CA THR A 182 -27.96 -17.93 -21.88
C THR A 182 -26.86 -16.99 -21.38
N ARG A 183 -26.11 -17.35 -20.32
CA ARG A 183 -24.93 -16.58 -19.88
C ARG A 183 -23.84 -16.55 -20.94
N LEU A 184 -23.56 -17.69 -21.58
CA LEU A 184 -22.60 -17.79 -22.69
C LEU A 184 -23.03 -16.92 -23.89
N GLU A 185 -24.29 -17.01 -24.32
CA GLU A 185 -24.83 -16.18 -25.41
C GLU A 185 -24.74 -14.69 -25.06
N ASN A 186 -25.02 -14.30 -23.81
CA ASN A 186 -24.88 -12.92 -23.36
C ASN A 186 -23.41 -12.47 -23.29
N LEU A 187 -22.49 -13.36 -22.92
CA LEU A 187 -21.05 -13.09 -22.90
C LEU A 187 -20.55 -12.79 -24.31
N PHE A 188 -20.97 -13.56 -25.31
CA PHE A 188 -20.64 -13.33 -26.71
C PHE A 188 -21.31 -12.07 -27.27
N ASN A 189 -22.62 -11.88 -27.04
CA ASN A 189 -23.37 -10.79 -27.68
C ASN A 189 -23.18 -9.41 -27.04
N LYS A 190 -22.84 -9.36 -25.76
CA LYS A 190 -22.75 -8.11 -24.99
C LYS A 190 -21.47 -8.01 -24.17
N GLY A 191 -20.89 -9.14 -23.78
CA GLY A 191 -19.69 -9.17 -22.94
C GLY A 191 -18.46 -8.62 -23.64
N LEU A 192 -18.34 -8.82 -24.96
CA LEU A 192 -17.24 -8.28 -25.76
C LEU A 192 -17.22 -6.74 -25.73
N ASP A 193 -18.35 -6.11 -26.06
CA ASP A 193 -18.50 -4.65 -26.03
C ASP A 193 -18.33 -4.09 -24.62
N LYS A 194 -18.95 -4.74 -23.61
CA LYS A 194 -18.77 -4.34 -22.20
C LYS A 194 -17.31 -4.36 -21.80
N LYS A 195 -16.55 -5.36 -22.24
CA LYS A 195 -15.13 -5.47 -21.91
C LYS A 195 -14.30 -4.41 -22.62
N LEU A 196 -14.64 -4.08 -23.87
CA LEU A 196 -14.03 -2.96 -24.59
C LEU A 196 -14.25 -1.66 -23.83
N THR A 197 -15.49 -1.33 -23.45
CA THR A 197 -15.80 -0.12 -22.67
C THR A 197 -15.06 -0.08 -21.33
N ASP A 198 -15.02 -1.20 -20.58
CA ASP A 198 -14.24 -1.30 -19.33
C ASP A 198 -12.74 -1.03 -19.54
N LEU A 199 -12.16 -1.53 -20.64
CA LEU A 199 -10.76 -1.27 -20.98
C LEU A 199 -10.52 0.20 -21.38
N GLU A 200 -11.42 0.80 -22.15
CA GLU A 200 -11.35 2.21 -22.55
C GLU A 200 -11.47 3.16 -21.35
N ASP A 201 -12.40 2.88 -20.43
CA ASP A 201 -12.56 3.64 -19.19
C ASP A 201 -11.32 3.54 -18.30
N ARG A 202 -10.76 2.33 -18.14
CA ARG A 202 -9.51 2.12 -17.39
C ARG A 202 -8.32 2.83 -18.02
N LEU A 203 -8.20 2.78 -19.34
CA LEU A 203 -7.17 3.51 -20.07
C LEU A 203 -7.30 5.02 -19.82
N SER A 204 -8.51 5.57 -19.92
CA SER A 204 -8.76 7.00 -19.70
C SER A 204 -8.37 7.41 -18.28
N ARG A 205 -8.80 6.66 -17.25
CA ARG A 205 -8.45 6.93 -15.86
C ARG A 205 -6.94 6.87 -15.63
N MET A 206 -6.28 5.82 -16.11
CA MET A 206 -4.84 5.66 -15.95
C MET A 206 -4.04 6.77 -16.64
N LYS A 207 -4.53 7.30 -17.78
CA LYS A 207 -3.93 8.47 -18.43
C LYS A 207 -4.06 9.74 -17.60
N THR A 208 -5.22 9.97 -16.98
CA THR A 208 -5.42 11.09 -16.05
C THR A 208 -4.50 10.96 -14.85
N ASP A 209 -4.47 9.78 -14.21
CA ASP A 209 -3.61 9.51 -13.04
C ASP A 209 -2.13 9.72 -13.39
N LEU A 210 -1.70 9.31 -14.59
CA LEU A 210 -0.34 9.56 -15.07
C LEU A 210 -0.04 11.05 -15.20
N GLN A 211 -0.97 11.83 -15.79
CA GLN A 211 -0.80 13.27 -15.94
C GLN A 211 -0.71 13.98 -14.58
N GLU A 212 -1.58 13.59 -13.63
CA GLU A 212 -1.56 14.13 -12.27
C GLU A 212 -0.28 13.77 -11.53
N ALA A 213 0.16 12.51 -11.61
CA ALA A 213 1.41 12.06 -11.01
C ALA A 213 2.63 12.78 -11.60
N GLN A 214 2.68 12.95 -12.93
CA GLN A 214 3.73 13.71 -13.61
C GLN A 214 3.72 15.18 -13.20
N ALA A 215 2.56 15.79 -13.03
CA ALA A 215 2.44 17.18 -12.57
C ALA A 215 2.82 17.35 -11.10
N ALA A 216 2.56 16.35 -10.25
CA ALA A 216 2.94 16.35 -8.83
C ALA A 216 4.43 16.09 -8.61
N LYS A 217 5.06 15.35 -9.52
CA LYS A 217 6.48 15.04 -9.45
C LYS A 217 7.33 16.30 -9.60
N GLY A 218 8.33 16.45 -8.73
CA GLY A 218 9.24 17.58 -8.71
C GLY A 218 8.65 18.87 -8.13
N LYS A 219 7.39 18.87 -7.64
CA LYS A 219 6.88 20.00 -6.86
C LYS A 219 7.73 20.18 -5.59
N PRO A 220 8.12 21.41 -5.25
CA PRO A 220 8.88 21.66 -4.03
C PRO A 220 8.03 21.41 -2.78
N PHE A 221 8.69 21.20 -1.64
CA PHE A 221 8.03 21.13 -0.34
C PHE A 221 7.45 22.50 0.02
N GLU A 222 6.14 22.56 0.29
CA GLU A 222 5.40 23.81 0.48
C GLU A 222 5.92 24.64 1.67
N HIS A 223 6.38 23.98 2.74
CA HIS A 223 6.92 24.63 3.94
C HIS A 223 8.46 24.74 3.94
N ALA A 224 9.12 24.63 2.78
CA ALA A 224 10.58 24.67 2.72
C ALA A 224 11.17 25.98 3.28
N GLU A 225 10.58 27.13 2.98
CA GLU A 225 11.03 28.43 3.49
C GLU A 225 10.78 28.59 5.00
N GLU A 226 9.63 28.12 5.48
CA GLU A 226 9.28 28.12 6.91
C GLU A 226 10.25 27.25 7.70
N LEU A 227 10.50 26.02 7.23
CA LEU A 227 11.46 25.09 7.81
C LEU A 227 12.86 25.69 7.84
N ALA A 228 13.32 26.30 6.75
CA ALA A 228 14.63 26.93 6.68
C ALA A 228 14.77 28.08 7.69
N THR A 229 13.74 28.93 7.78
CA THR A 229 13.74 30.09 8.70
C THR A 229 13.72 29.64 10.16
N LYS A 230 12.83 28.72 10.52
CA LYS A 230 12.72 28.20 11.90
C LYS A 230 13.95 27.40 12.30
N SER A 231 14.51 26.59 11.40
CA SER A 231 15.77 25.87 11.65
C SER A 231 16.92 26.83 11.89
N ALA A 232 17.05 27.90 11.11
CA ALA A 232 18.11 28.90 11.29
C ALA A 232 17.98 29.65 12.62
N ARG A 233 16.75 30.00 13.05
CA ARG A 233 16.50 30.63 14.35
C ARG A 233 16.82 29.68 15.50
N LEU A 234 16.41 28.41 15.40
CA LEU A 234 16.72 27.38 16.38
C LEU A 234 18.23 27.19 16.53
N GLU A 235 18.98 27.13 15.42
CA GLU A 235 20.45 27.05 15.45
C GLU A 235 21.09 28.28 16.09
N GLN A 236 20.56 29.47 15.82
CA GLN A 236 21.04 30.70 16.47
C GLN A 236 20.78 30.66 17.98
N LEU A 237 19.58 30.26 18.39
CA LEU A 237 19.17 30.19 19.78
C LEU A 237 19.98 29.14 20.57
N ASN A 238 20.29 28.01 19.94
CA ASN A 238 21.19 27.01 20.50
C ASN A 238 22.59 27.59 20.78
N ARG A 239 23.15 28.37 19.86
CA ARG A 239 24.45 29.05 20.07
C ARG A 239 24.39 30.09 21.19
N GLU A 240 23.31 30.87 21.28
CA GLU A 240 23.14 31.89 22.34
C GLU A 240 23.04 31.25 23.72
N LEU A 241 22.34 30.12 23.84
CA LEU A 241 22.21 29.37 25.09
C LEU A 241 23.50 28.64 25.48
N GLU A 242 24.25 28.09 24.51
CA GLU A 242 25.57 27.49 24.76
C GLU A 242 26.57 28.51 25.33
N VAL A 243 26.58 29.75 24.83
CA VAL A 243 27.47 30.82 25.33
C VAL A 243 27.06 31.28 26.73
N GLY A 244 25.76 31.41 27.01
CA GLY A 244 25.26 31.84 28.33
C GLY A 244 25.52 30.84 29.46
N GLN A 245 25.57 29.54 29.16
CA GLN A 245 25.91 28.50 30.15
C GLN A 245 27.37 28.61 30.63
N VAL A 246 28.29 29.11 29.81
CA VAL A 246 29.72 29.25 30.18
C VAL A 246 29.93 30.41 31.15
N ASP A 247 29.14 31.48 31.03
CA ASP A 247 29.26 32.67 31.90
C ASP A 247 28.67 32.45 33.31
N GLU A 248 27.62 31.62 33.46
CA GLU A 248 27.04 31.29 34.78
C GLU A 248 27.96 30.38 35.63
N VAL A 249 28.73 29.48 35.00
CA VAL A 249 29.64 28.57 35.74
C VAL A 249 30.88 29.31 36.28
N ILE A 250 31.20 30.50 35.75
CA ILE A 250 32.38 31.28 36.14
C ILE A 250 32.12 32.17 37.38
N MET A 251 30.86 32.34 37.83
CA MET A 251 30.51 33.23 38.95
C MET A 251 30.17 32.51 40.28
N ASP A 252 30.67 31.29 40.53
CA ASP A 252 30.46 30.61 41.83
C ASP A 252 31.73 29.95 42.43
N GLU A 253 32.90 30.57 42.22
CA GLU A 253 34.11 30.26 43.02
C GLU A 253 34.79 31.55 43.53
N SER A 254 34.20 32.22 44.53
CA SER A 254 34.99 33.03 45.47
C SER A 254 34.26 33.36 46.76
N GLU A 255 34.89 32.91 47.87
CA GLU A 255 34.82 33.41 49.26
C GLU A 255 33.58 32.97 50.06
N ASP A 256 33.69 32.22 51.15
CA ASP A 256 34.44 32.57 52.36
C ASP A 256 35.04 31.37 53.12
N LYS A 257 36.31 31.53 53.51
CA LYS A 257 36.93 30.86 54.65
C LYS A 257 36.86 31.83 55.84
N ASP A 258 36.21 31.47 56.95
CA ASP A 258 36.89 31.36 58.25
C ASP A 258 36.00 30.78 59.38
N GLU A 259 36.63 29.93 60.19
CA GLU A 259 36.46 29.62 61.63
C GLU A 259 35.05 29.63 62.31
N THR A 260 34.62 28.63 63.11
CA THR A 260 35.32 27.98 64.23
C THR A 260 34.50 26.82 64.87
N LYS A 261 35.23 25.75 65.26
CA LYS A 261 35.11 24.87 66.47
C LYS A 261 33.84 24.06 66.80
N GLY A 262 34.04 22.75 67.01
CA GLY A 262 33.25 21.94 67.95
C GLY A 262 33.35 20.40 67.86
N SER A 263 34.44 19.83 68.41
CA SER A 263 34.57 18.50 69.08
C SER A 263 34.10 17.18 68.43
N GLU A 264 35.08 16.28 68.20
CA GLU A 264 35.23 14.87 68.70
C GLU A 264 34.00 13.92 68.73
N SER A 265 34.02 12.61 68.44
CA SER A 265 35.00 11.62 67.96
C SER A 265 34.30 10.24 67.98
N HIS A 266 34.47 9.38 66.96
CA HIS A 266 34.52 7.89 67.02
C HIS A 266 34.58 7.35 65.58
N ASP A 267 35.70 6.85 65.07
CA ASP A 267 36.27 5.49 65.22
C ASP A 267 35.30 4.39 64.70
N THR A 268 35.54 3.73 63.58
CA THR A 268 36.51 2.63 63.48
C THR A 268 36.73 2.16 62.02
N GLN A 269 37.93 1.63 61.79
CA GLN A 269 38.44 0.95 60.60
C GLN A 269 37.65 -0.33 60.25
N ASP A 270 37.57 -0.70 58.96
CA ASP A 270 38.24 -1.93 58.49
C ASP A 270 38.39 -1.98 56.96
N LYS A 271 39.48 -2.64 56.55
CA LYS A 271 40.01 -2.84 55.22
C LYS A 271 39.26 -3.95 54.47
N ASN A 272 39.20 -3.86 53.14
CA ASN A 272 39.65 -4.93 52.23
C ASN A 272 39.48 -4.53 50.76
N THR A 273 40.62 -4.43 50.06
CA THR A 273 40.78 -4.75 48.62
C THR A 273 40.91 -6.29 48.49
N PRO A 274 40.86 -6.97 47.30
CA PRO A 274 41.34 -6.48 46.00
C PRO A 274 40.53 -6.89 44.72
N ASP A 275 40.71 -6.07 43.68
CA ASP A 275 41.09 -6.44 42.30
C ASP A 275 40.37 -7.59 41.57
N ASN A 276 39.58 -7.27 40.53
CA ASN A 276 39.68 -7.97 39.23
C ASN A 276 38.86 -7.31 38.09
N LYS A 277 39.50 -7.12 36.94
CA LYS A 277 38.90 -6.79 35.64
C LYS A 277 37.96 -7.90 35.14
N PRO A 278 37.01 -7.56 34.23
CA PRO A 278 36.91 -8.36 33.01
C PRO A 278 36.77 -7.57 31.70
N THR A 279 37.31 -8.19 30.66
CA THR A 279 37.35 -7.89 29.21
C THR A 279 35.99 -7.76 28.50
N PRO A 280 35.92 -7.11 27.31
CA PRO A 280 34.69 -6.94 26.52
C PRO A 280 34.40 -8.11 25.57
N PRO A 281 33.12 -8.42 25.26
CA PRO A 281 32.76 -9.45 24.29
C PRO A 281 32.64 -8.89 22.86
N LYS A 282 33.22 -9.61 21.90
CA LYS A 282 32.86 -9.58 20.47
C LYS A 282 31.71 -10.55 20.23
N HIS A 283 30.73 -10.19 19.40
CA HIS A 283 29.96 -11.22 18.68
C HIS A 283 29.63 -10.83 17.24
N ASN A 284 29.84 -11.84 16.40
CA ASN A 284 29.74 -11.89 14.95
C ASN A 284 28.30 -11.88 14.46
N ARG A 285 28.15 -11.34 13.24
CA ARG A 285 27.03 -11.58 12.34
C ARG A 285 27.13 -12.99 11.74
N HIS A 286 25.98 -13.64 11.63
CA HIS A 286 25.62 -14.52 10.52
C HIS A 286 24.30 -14.01 9.94
#